data_AF-A0A9E6WCH8-F1
#
_entry.id   AF-A0A9E6WCH8-F1
#
_cell.length_a   1.000
_cell.length_b   1.000
_cell.length_c   1.000
_cell.angle_alpha   90.00
_cell.angle_beta   90.00
_cell.angle_gamma   90.00
#
_symmetry.space_group_name_H-M   'P 1'
#
loop_
_entity.id
_entity.type
_entity.pdbx_description
1 polymer ?
#
loop_
_entity_poly.entity_id
_entity_poly.type
_entity_poly.pdbx_seq_one_letter_code
_entity_poly.pdbx_strand_id
1 'polypeptide(L)'
;SATATPDEPRILRALGMAYLRAGQLQSARLHLQKAVKLQPDYYRSRMGLGYFYLRKGHLGQARQELEESVALLPVSENLFLLAEVREKSGDLKEALALYTIIVKADPDSKIGRSSASRLAQATGGQ
;
A
#
# COMPACT_ATOMS: atom_id res chain seq x y z
N SER A 1 -8.88 9.85 30.54
CA SER A 1 -7.61 10.35 29.97
C SER A 1 -6.89 9.20 29.31
N ALA A 2 -6.90 9.14 27.97
CA ALA A 2 -6.28 8.05 27.22
C ALA A 2 -4.78 8.36 27.01
N THR A 3 -3.93 7.77 27.85
CA THR A 3 -2.49 7.75 27.60
C THR A 3 -2.25 6.87 26.37
N ALA A 4 -1.76 7.46 25.28
CA ALA A 4 -1.33 6.69 24.11
C ALA A 4 -0.19 5.76 24.56
N THR A 5 -0.47 4.47 24.64
CA THR A 5 0.54 3.47 24.99
C THR A 5 1.59 3.42 23.88
N PRO A 6 2.90 3.40 24.18
CA PRO A 6 3.96 3.35 23.16
C PRO A 6 3.84 2.19 22.15
N ASP A 7 3.11 1.15 22.52
CA ASP A 7 2.85 -0.04 21.71
C ASP A 7 1.49 -0.02 20.97
N GLU A 8 0.87 1.14 20.75
CA GLU A 8 -0.31 1.25 19.89
C GLU A 8 0.06 1.02 18.41
N PRO A 9 -0.65 0.17 17.64
CA PRO A 9 -0.35 -0.11 16.22
C PRO A 9 -0.21 1.14 15.36
N ARG A 10 -1.04 2.16 15.62
CA ARG A 10 -0.99 3.46 14.93
C ARG A 10 0.33 4.20 15.17
N ILE A 11 0.86 4.17 16.39
CA ILE A 11 2.13 4.81 16.78
C ILE A 11 3.30 4.04 16.19
N LEU A 12 3.30 2.71 16.31
CA LEU A 12 4.33 1.85 15.72
C LEU A 12 4.39 2.00 14.20
N ARG A 13 3.24 2.09 13.53
CA ARG A 13 3.17 2.39 12.10
C ARG A 13 3.78 3.76 11.79
N ALA A 14 3.45 4.79 12.56
CA ALA A 14 3.99 6.14 12.36
C ALA A 14 5.52 6.18 12.56
N LEU A 15 6.04 5.51 13.59
CA LEU A 15 7.47 5.34 13.83
C LEU A 15 8.15 4.60 12.68
N GLY A 16 7.57 3.48 12.24
CA GLY A 16 8.07 2.72 11.10
C GLY A 16 8.18 3.57 9.83
N MET A 17 7.17 4.39 9.55
CA MET A 17 7.19 5.34 8.43
C MET A 17 8.22 6.47 8.61
N ALA A 18 8.43 6.95 9.84
CA ALA A 18 9.45 7.95 10.14
C ALA A 18 10.87 7.39 9.91
N TYR A 19 11.14 6.18 10.40
CA TYR A 19 12.40 5.48 10.16
C TYR A 19 12.63 5.18 8.68
N LEU A 20 11.58 4.84 7.92
CA LEU A 20 11.68 4.64 6.48
C LEU A 20 12.12 5.94 5.78
N ARG A 21 11.54 7.08 6.13
CA ARG A 21 11.95 8.39 5.60
C ARG A 21 13.38 8.77 5.99
N ALA A 22 13.82 8.37 7.18
CA ALA A 22 15.18 8.56 7.67
C ALA A 22 16.20 7.56 7.09
N GLY A 23 15.78 6.65 6.19
CA GLY A 23 16.67 5.62 5.63
C GLY A 23 17.05 4.50 6.61
N GLN A 24 16.48 4.47 7.81
CA GLN A 24 16.75 3.46 8.83
C GLN A 24 15.88 2.22 8.58
N LEU A 25 16.24 1.47 7.54
CA LEU A 25 15.40 0.41 6.98
C LEU A 25 15.08 -0.72 7.98
N GLN A 26 16.04 -1.10 8.83
CA GLN A 26 15.82 -2.16 9.80
C GLN A 26 14.82 -1.73 10.88
N SER A 27 14.96 -0.51 11.41
CA SER A 27 14.02 0.07 12.37
C SER A 27 12.63 0.23 11.76
N ALA A 28 12.55 0.69 10.50
CA ALA A 28 11.30 0.83 9.78
C ALA A 28 10.54 -0.51 9.71
N ARG A 29 11.23 -1.56 9.24
CA ARG A 29 10.66 -2.90 9.13
C ARG A 29 10.19 -3.44 10.47
N LEU A 30 11.02 -3.33 11.51
CA LEU A 30 10.72 -3.86 12.83
C LEU A 30 9.44 -3.24 13.42
N HIS A 31 9.29 -1.92 13.33
CA HIS A 31 8.13 -1.23 13.88
C HIS A 31 6.86 -1.51 13.07
N LEU A 32 6.95 -1.58 11.74
CA LEU A 32 5.81 -1.93 10.88
C LEU A 32 5.36 -3.37 11.11
N GLN A 33 6.28 -4.33 11.24
CA GLN A 33 5.97 -5.71 11.57
C GLN A 33 5.34 -5.84 12.96
N LYS A 34 5.85 -5.12 13.97
CA LYS A 34 5.24 -5.08 15.30
C LYS A 34 3.81 -4.52 15.24
N ALA A 35 3.59 -3.46 14.45
CA ALA A 35 2.27 -2.85 14.27
C ALA A 35 1.25 -3.83 13.66
N VAL A 36 1.66 -4.61 12.64
CA VAL A 36 0.80 -5.66 12.05
C VAL A 36 0.56 -6.80 13.04
N LYS A 37 1.59 -7.25 13.77
CA LYS A 37 1.46 -8.33 14.76
C LYS A 37 0.51 -7.98 15.90
N LEU A 38 0.55 -6.76 16.40
CA LEU A 38 -0.31 -6.31 17.51
C LEU A 38 -1.76 -6.15 17.08
N GLN A 39 -2.01 -5.73 15.84
CA GLN A 39 -3.35 -5.60 15.33
C GLN A 39 -3.41 -5.97 13.84
N PRO A 40 -3.63 -7.25 13.52
CA PRO A 40 -3.66 -7.74 12.14
C PRO A 40 -4.85 -7.24 11.32
N ASP A 41 -5.92 -6.74 11.95
CA ASP A 41 -7.10 -6.19 11.27
C ASP A 41 -7.00 -4.67 11.03
N TYR A 42 -5.92 -4.02 11.49
CA TYR A 42 -5.71 -2.61 11.23
C TYR A 42 -5.08 -2.39 9.86
N TYR A 43 -5.93 -2.17 8.85
CA TYR A 43 -5.52 -2.06 7.44
C TYR A 43 -4.34 -1.10 7.20
N ARG A 44 -4.22 -0.02 8.00
CA ARG A 44 -3.13 0.96 7.88
C ARG A 44 -1.76 0.40 8.26
N SER A 45 -1.67 -0.50 9.24
CA SER A 45 -0.40 -1.16 9.58
C SER A 45 0.10 -2.01 8.42
N ARG A 46 -0.80 -2.79 7.83
CA ARG A 46 -0.50 -3.61 6.64
C ARG A 46 -0.14 -2.78 5.43
N MET A 47 -0.91 -1.72 5.17
CA MET A 47 -0.59 -0.75 4.13
C MET A 47 0.81 -0.15 4.30
N GLY A 48 1.19 0.20 5.53
CA GLY A 48 2.53 0.72 5.84
C GLY A 48 3.63 -0.32 5.61
N LEU A 49 3.43 -1.57 6.00
CA LEU A 49 4.38 -2.66 5.77
C LEU A 49 4.49 -3.02 4.28
N GLY A 50 3.38 -3.07 3.57
CA GLY A 50 3.32 -3.25 2.12
C GLY A 50 4.03 -2.12 1.37
N TYR A 51 3.81 -0.87 1.78
CA TYR A 51 4.54 0.29 1.24
C TYR A 51 6.05 0.16 1.47
N PHE A 52 6.48 -0.24 2.67
CA PHE A 52 7.89 -0.51 2.96
C PHE A 52 8.48 -1.53 1.98
N TYR A 53 7.82 -2.67 1.78
CA TYR A 53 8.29 -3.71 0.86
C TYR A 53 8.31 -3.24 -0.60
N LEU A 54 7.30 -2.49 -1.04
CA LEU A 54 7.26 -1.90 -2.38
C LEU A 54 8.47 -0.98 -2.61
N ARG A 55 8.79 -0.12 -1.65
CA ARG A 55 9.96 0.77 -1.71
C ARG A 55 11.29 0.03 -1.72
N LYS A 56 11.32 -1.20 -1.20
CA LYS A 56 12.49 -2.09 -1.24
C LYS A 56 12.55 -2.97 -2.48
N GLY A 57 11.54 -2.93 -3.35
CA GLY A 57 11.45 -3.80 -4.53
C GLY A 57 11.05 -5.24 -4.19
N HIS A 58 10.62 -5.51 -2.96
CA HIS A 58 10.17 -6.84 -2.53
C HIS A 58 8.71 -7.04 -2.91
N LEU A 59 8.44 -7.13 -4.22
CA LEU A 59 7.10 -7.07 -4.79
C LEU A 59 6.15 -8.16 -4.25
N GLY A 60 6.65 -9.37 -4.00
CA GLY A 60 5.83 -10.46 -3.44
C GLY A 60 5.32 -10.16 -2.02
N GLN A 61 6.19 -9.65 -1.14
CA GLN A 61 5.81 -9.28 0.22
C GLN A 61 4.91 -8.03 0.23
N ALA A 62 5.21 -7.07 -0.65
CA ALA A 62 4.38 -5.88 -0.83
C ALA A 62 2.96 -6.25 -1.25
N ARG A 63 2.83 -7.16 -2.23
CA ARG A 63 1.56 -7.67 -2.71
C ARG A 63 0.74 -8.27 -1.58
N GLN A 64 1.32 -9.21 -0.84
CA GLN A 64 0.62 -9.90 0.25
C GLN A 64 0.04 -8.91 1.27
N GLU A 65 0.85 -7.99 1.79
CA GLU A 65 0.40 -7.05 2.80
C GLU A 65 -0.64 -6.05 2.27
N LEU A 66 -0.52 -5.65 1.00
CA LEU A 66 -1.47 -4.73 0.38
C LEU A 66 -2.79 -5.42 0.02
N GLU A 67 -2.78 -6.68 -0.39
CA GLU A 67 -3.99 -7.48 -0.57
C GLU A 67 -4.74 -7.65 0.74
N GLU A 68 -4.03 -8.00 1.82
CA GLU A 68 -4.64 -8.09 3.15
C GLU A 68 -5.16 -6.71 3.62
N SER A 69 -4.45 -5.61 3.32
CA SER A 69 -4.93 -4.26 3.62
C SER A 69 -6.22 -3.90 2.85
N VAL A 70 -6.26 -4.19 1.55
CA VAL A 70 -7.43 -3.93 0.69
C VAL A 70 -8.62 -4.79 1.12
N ALA A 71 -8.39 -6.05 1.49
CA ALA A 71 -9.42 -6.95 1.99
C ALA A 71 -10.07 -6.46 3.29
N LEU A 72 -9.30 -5.82 4.18
CA LEU A 72 -9.82 -5.23 5.41
C LEU A 72 -10.59 -3.95 5.15
N LEU A 73 -10.05 -3.04 4.34
CA LEU A 73 -10.73 -1.83 3.91
C LEU A 73 -10.17 -1.33 2.58
N PRO A 74 -10.93 -1.38 1.48
CA PRO A 74 -10.48 -0.84 0.21
C PRO A 74 -10.58 0.69 0.23
N VAL A 75 -9.45 1.37 0.15
CA VAL A 75 -9.38 2.83 0.01
C VAL A 75 -8.46 3.19 -1.15
N SER A 76 -8.63 4.38 -1.73
CA SER A 76 -7.84 4.78 -2.91
C SER A 76 -6.33 4.68 -2.67
N GLU A 77 -5.85 4.92 -1.45
CA GLU A 77 -4.43 4.83 -1.09
C GLU A 77 -3.88 3.40 -1.18
N ASN A 78 -4.52 2.40 -0.56
CA ASN A 78 -4.01 1.01 -0.61
C ASN A 78 -4.28 0.32 -1.95
N LEU A 79 -5.38 0.68 -2.63
CA LEU A 79 -5.64 0.26 -4.01
C LEU A 79 -4.57 0.78 -4.96
N PHE A 80 -4.14 2.03 -4.79
CA PHE A 80 -3.08 2.63 -5.61
C PHE A 80 -1.76 1.89 -5.41
N LEU A 81 -1.36 1.66 -4.15
CA LEU A 81 -0.12 0.94 -3.84
C LEU A 81 -0.15 -0.50 -4.37
N LEU A 82 -1.29 -1.19 -4.28
CA LEU A 82 -1.42 -2.53 -4.85
C LEU A 82 -1.32 -2.49 -6.38
N ALA A 83 -1.93 -1.49 -7.03
CA ALA A 83 -1.82 -1.29 -8.47
C ALA A 83 -0.37 -1.05 -8.89
N GLU A 84 0.41 -0.27 -8.14
CA GLU A 84 1.85 -0.08 -8.39
C GLU A 84 2.63 -1.38 -8.26
N VAL A 85 2.31 -2.23 -7.27
CA VAL A 85 2.94 -3.55 -7.14
C VAL A 85 2.62 -4.43 -8.36
N ARG A 86 1.36 -4.45 -8.79
CA ARG A 86 0.92 -5.21 -9.98
C ARG A 86 1.60 -4.73 -11.24
N GLU A 87 1.66 -3.43 -11.44
CA GLU A 87 2.34 -2.81 -12.57
C GLU A 87 3.83 -3.17 -12.61
N LYS A 88 4.54 -3.04 -11.47
CA LYS A 88 5.96 -3.41 -11.37
C LYS A 88 6.22 -4.91 -11.53
N SER A 89 5.22 -5.75 -11.27
CA SER A 89 5.30 -7.20 -11.44
C SER A 89 4.96 -7.65 -12.87
N GLY A 90 4.50 -6.73 -13.74
CA GLY A 90 4.07 -7.04 -15.11
C GLY A 90 2.59 -7.45 -15.22
N ASP A 91 1.86 -7.47 -14.10
CA ASP A 91 0.42 -7.79 -14.03
C ASP A 91 -0.42 -6.57 -14.47
N LEU A 92 -0.24 -6.13 -15.73
CA LEU A 92 -0.77 -4.85 -16.22
C LEU A 92 -2.30 -4.80 -16.26
N LYS A 93 -2.96 -5.95 -16.49
CA LYS A 93 -4.44 -6.04 -16.52
C LYS A 93 -5.01 -5.82 -15.12
N GLU A 94 -4.41 -6.45 -14.11
CA GLU A 94 -4.77 -6.33 -12.71
C GLU A 94 -4.51 -4.91 -12.19
N ALA A 95 -3.37 -4.32 -12.57
CA ALA A 95 -3.06 -2.92 -12.26
C ALA A 95 -4.12 -1.96 -12.84
N LEU A 96 -4.49 -2.14 -14.12
CA LEU A 96 -5.53 -1.34 -14.78
C LEU A 96 -6.89 -1.47 -14.08
N ALA A 97 -7.26 -2.68 -13.66
CA ALA A 97 -8.50 -2.91 -12.93
C ALA A 97 -8.52 -2.13 -11.60
N LEU A 98 -7.43 -2.16 -10.84
CA LEU A 98 -7.30 -1.43 -9.58
C LEU A 98 -7.35 0.09 -9.78
N TYR A 99 -6.63 0.65 -10.76
CA TYR A 99 -6.73 2.08 -11.07
C TYR A 99 -8.14 2.48 -11.52
N THR A 100 -8.83 1.60 -12.24
CA THR A 100 -10.22 1.83 -12.64
C THR A 100 -11.17 1.89 -11.44
N ILE A 101 -10.95 1.07 -10.41
CA ILE A 101 -11.72 1.15 -9.15
C ILE A 101 -11.51 2.52 -8.49
N ILE A 102 -10.27 3.03 -8.46
CA ILE A 102 -9.96 4.36 -7.91
C ILE A 102 -10.69 5.45 -8.68
N VAL A 103 -10.68 5.42 -10.03
CA VAL A 103 -11.37 6.40 -10.87
C VAL A 103 -12.90 6.32 -10.71
N LYS A 104 -13.45 5.11 -10.51
CA LYS A 104 -14.89 4.96 -10.26
C LYS A 104 -15.31 5.57 -8.92
N ALA A 105 -14.47 5.43 -7.89
CA ALA A 105 -14.73 5.99 -6.57
C ALA A 105 -14.52 7.51 -6.52
N ASP A 106 -13.51 8.00 -7.23
CA ASP A 106 -13.20 9.42 -7.38
C ASP A 106 -12.86 9.71 -8.85
N PRO A 107 -13.85 10.14 -9.65
CA PRO A 107 -13.65 10.51 -11.05
C PRO A 107 -12.63 11.64 -11.25
N ASP A 108 -12.33 12.42 -10.22
CA ASP A 108 -11.36 13.51 -10.25
C ASP A 108 -9.95 13.14 -9.82
N SER A 109 -9.74 11.91 -9.36
CA SER A 109 -8.43 11.38 -9.01
C SER A 109 -7.46 11.47 -10.19
N LYS A 110 -6.55 12.46 -10.15
CA LYS A 110 -5.52 12.64 -11.17
C LYS A 110 -4.65 11.39 -11.31
N ILE A 111 -4.26 10.80 -10.19
CA ILE A 111 -3.42 9.61 -10.13
C ILE A 111 -4.15 8.41 -10.76
N GLY A 112 -5.42 8.17 -10.38
CA GLY A 112 -6.22 7.09 -10.97
C GLY A 112 -6.37 7.26 -12.48
N ARG A 113 -6.73 8.48 -12.93
CA ARG A 113 -6.95 8.78 -14.36
C ARG A 113 -5.67 8.62 -15.19
N SER A 114 -4.57 9.23 -14.75
CA SER A 114 -3.29 9.16 -15.48
C SER A 114 -2.76 7.73 -15.55
N SER A 115 -2.84 6.95 -14.48
CA SER A 115 -2.39 5.56 -14.47
C SER A 115 -3.28 4.64 -15.30
N ALA A 116 -4.62 4.76 -15.17
CA ALA A 116 -5.56 3.95 -15.95
C ALA A 116 -5.44 4.24 -17.45
N SER A 117 -5.38 5.51 -17.85
CA SER A 117 -5.25 5.89 -19.26
C SER A 117 -3.96 5.36 -19.89
N ARG A 118 -2.84 5.47 -19.17
CA ARG A 118 -1.54 4.96 -19.64
C ARG A 118 -1.56 3.44 -19.82
N LEU A 119 -2.12 2.70 -18.86
CA LEU A 119 -2.18 1.23 -18.95
C LEU A 119 -3.19 0.75 -19.99
N ALA A 120 -4.34 1.41 -20.14
CA ALA A 120 -5.33 1.05 -21.16
C ALA A 120 -4.75 1.12 -22.57
N GLN A 121 -3.92 2.14 -22.86
CA GLN A 121 -3.20 2.24 -24.14
C GLN A 121 -2.17 1.12 -24.31
N ALA A 122 -1.46 0.75 -23.25
CA ALA A 122 -0.47 -0.32 -23.29
C ALA A 122 -1.10 -1.72 -23.45
N THR A 123 -2.30 -1.94 -22.92
CA THR A 123 -2.98 -3.25 -22.95
C THR A 123 -4.01 -3.41 -24.07
N GLY A 124 -4.50 -2.32 -24.66
CA GLY A 124 -5.55 -2.31 -25.69
C GLY A 124 -5.04 -2.24 -27.13
N GLY A 125 -3.72 -2.20 -27.34
CA GLY A 125 -3.09 -2.19 -28.66
C GLY A 125 -2.76 -3.58 -29.23
N GLN A 126 -3.41 -4.64 -28.75
CA GLN A 126 -3.28 -6.00 -29.30
C GLN A 126 -4.55 -6.43 -30.02
#